data_AF-A0AAU6HDS2-F1
#
_entry.id   AF-A0AAU6HDS2-F1
#
_cell.length_a   1.000
_cell.length_b   1.000
_cell.length_c   1.000
_cell.angle_alpha   90.00
_cell.angle_beta   90.00
_cell.angle_gamma   90.00
#
_symmetry.space_group_name_H-M   'P 1'
#
loop_
_entity.id
_entity.type
_entity.pdbx_description
1 polymer ?
#
loop_
_entity_poly.entity_id
_entity_poly.type
_entity_poly.pdbx_seq_one_letter_code
_entity_poly.pdbx_strand_id
1 'polypeptide(L)'
;MIESLQSFTVSVEYARAHTTFLVRTDGQREPVARMHREVHYEGLRPYTVTAGPGLTECAGQVDEWKAWLPDRTLLGTVERSRRTNGADRWTFAQHDLGELAGAPAGAGSRLRHASPLRMAFDAAQVNNVLSHRLRFRSNGSEGFELSRPTGIRSAYEVTVHDPRVSRLLVLSCVAHFNRYVASDPRKNLVDLVSNPLKE
;
A
#
# COMPACT_ATOMS: atom_id res chain seq x y z
N MET A 1 -16.12 -6.99 -8.73
CA MET A 1 -16.50 -6.93 -7.29
C MET A 1 -15.61 -5.95 -6.51
N ILE A 2 -14.27 -6.11 -6.51
CA ILE A 2 -13.35 -5.21 -5.77
C ILE A 2 -13.43 -3.73 -6.21
N GLU A 3 -13.70 -3.46 -7.48
CA GLU A 3 -13.78 -2.10 -8.02
C GLU A 3 -14.96 -1.27 -7.47
N SER A 4 -15.92 -1.90 -6.79
CA SER A 4 -17.04 -1.18 -6.16
C SER A 4 -16.72 -0.62 -4.76
N LEU A 5 -15.59 -1.03 -4.15
CA LEU A 5 -15.28 -0.71 -2.76
C LEU A 5 -14.93 0.78 -2.60
N GLN A 6 -15.67 1.52 -1.77
CA GLN A 6 -15.40 2.94 -1.51
C GLN A 6 -14.53 3.15 -0.27
N SER A 7 -14.73 2.36 0.78
CA SER A 7 -13.91 2.33 2.00
C SER A 7 -13.52 0.90 2.30
N PHE A 8 -12.25 0.66 2.58
CA PHE A 8 -11.77 -0.66 2.96
C PHE A 8 -10.47 -0.60 3.75
N THR A 9 -10.25 -1.64 4.55
CA THR A 9 -9.01 -1.86 5.27
C THR A 9 -8.20 -2.96 4.60
N VAL A 10 -6.89 -2.76 4.49
CA VAL A 10 -5.92 -3.75 4.01
C VAL A 10 -5.00 -4.13 5.15
N SER A 11 -5.06 -5.38 5.61
CA SER A 11 -4.14 -5.90 6.64
C SER A 11 -3.11 -6.83 6.03
N VAL A 12 -1.89 -6.81 6.56
CA VAL A 12 -0.79 -7.66 6.05
C VAL A 12 -0.47 -8.80 7.00
N GLU A 13 -0.35 -9.99 6.40
CA GLU A 13 0.10 -11.23 7.01
C GLU A 13 1.42 -11.65 6.34
N TYR A 14 2.45 -11.82 7.16
CA TYR A 14 3.77 -12.28 6.72
C TYR A 14 3.97 -13.71 7.18
N ALA A 15 4.41 -14.55 6.25
CA ALA A 15 4.97 -15.85 6.56
C ALA A 15 6.32 -15.99 5.87
N ARG A 16 7.10 -17.00 6.29
CA ARG A 16 8.45 -17.25 5.75
C ARG A 16 8.48 -17.45 4.23
N ALA A 17 7.43 -18.06 3.67
CA ALA A 17 7.36 -18.42 2.26
C ALA A 17 6.26 -17.69 1.48
N HIS A 18 5.49 -16.82 2.11
CA HIS A 18 4.43 -16.09 1.44
C HIS A 18 4.13 -14.75 2.10
N THR A 19 3.58 -13.84 1.31
CA THR A 19 3.04 -12.57 1.82
C THR A 19 1.60 -12.44 1.36
N THR A 20 0.70 -12.13 2.29
CA THR A 20 -0.72 -11.98 2.02
C THR A 20 -1.22 -10.61 2.51
N PHE A 21 -1.96 -9.92 1.65
CA PHE A 21 -2.73 -8.74 2.01
C PHE A 21 -4.21 -9.11 1.96
N LEU A 22 -4.91 -8.90 3.06
CA LEU A 22 -6.34 -9.18 3.18
C LEU A 22 -7.11 -7.86 3.14
N VAL A 23 -8.06 -7.77 2.20
CA VAL A 23 -8.91 -6.60 2.00
C VAL A 23 -10.25 -6.86 2.66
N ARG A 24 -10.67 -5.98 3.59
CA ARG A 24 -11.92 -6.07 4.33
C ARG A 24 -12.70 -4.78 4.19
N THR A 25 -14.03 -4.89 4.14
CA THR A 25 -14.92 -3.74 4.34
C THR A 25 -15.17 -3.53 5.83
N ASP A 26 -15.53 -2.31 6.19
CA ASP A 26 -15.76 -1.96 7.59
C ASP A 26 -16.86 -2.83 8.21
N GLY A 27 -16.59 -3.36 9.40
CA GLY A 27 -17.49 -4.26 10.12
C GLY A 27 -17.47 -5.72 9.66
N GLN A 28 -16.78 -6.07 8.57
CA GLN A 28 -16.68 -7.47 8.11
C GLN A 28 -15.41 -8.17 8.64
N ARG A 29 -15.59 -9.40 9.13
CA ARG A 29 -14.48 -10.27 9.54
C ARG A 29 -13.82 -10.97 8.36
N GLU A 30 -14.64 -11.42 7.41
CA GLU A 30 -14.16 -12.13 6.23
C GLU A 30 -13.61 -11.13 5.19
N PRO A 31 -12.49 -11.46 4.54
CA PRO A 31 -11.95 -10.64 3.46
C PRO A 31 -12.82 -10.72 2.21
N VAL A 32 -13.01 -9.57 1.55
CA VAL A 32 -13.71 -9.46 0.26
C VAL A 32 -12.76 -9.61 -0.94
N ALA A 33 -11.47 -9.42 -0.70
CA ALA A 33 -10.40 -9.68 -1.65
C ALA A 33 -9.11 -10.07 -0.92
N ARG A 34 -8.22 -10.77 -1.62
CA ARG A 34 -6.92 -11.20 -1.12
C ARG A 34 -5.85 -11.01 -2.19
N MET A 35 -4.79 -10.32 -1.82
CA MET A 35 -3.54 -10.24 -2.56
C MET A 35 -2.58 -11.28 -1.99
N HIS A 36 -2.14 -12.25 -2.79
CA HIS A 36 -1.27 -13.30 -2.30
C HIS A 36 -0.11 -13.56 -3.25
N ARG A 37 1.07 -13.83 -2.67
CA ARG A 37 2.21 -14.38 -3.41
C ARG A 37 2.92 -15.45 -2.58
N GLU A 38 3.31 -16.53 -3.24
CA GLU A 38 4.08 -17.64 -2.67
C GLU A 38 5.59 -17.35 -2.68
N VAL A 39 5.96 -16.15 -2.25
CA VAL A 39 7.36 -15.78 -2.01
C VAL A 39 7.46 -14.95 -0.74
N HIS A 40 8.64 -14.97 -0.13
CA HIS A 40 9.00 -14.06 0.95
C HIS A 40 8.75 -12.60 0.54
N TYR A 41 8.59 -11.70 1.52
CA TYR A 41 8.19 -10.33 1.22
C TYR A 41 9.23 -9.52 0.40
N GLU A 42 10.45 -10.02 0.21
CA GLU A 42 11.43 -9.41 -0.69
C GLU A 42 11.33 -9.90 -2.14
N GLY A 43 10.59 -10.98 -2.39
CA GLY A 43 10.44 -11.56 -3.72
C GLY A 43 9.85 -10.56 -4.73
N LEU A 44 10.26 -10.69 -5.98
CA LEU A 44 9.85 -9.81 -7.08
C LEU A 44 8.64 -10.34 -7.85
N ARG A 45 8.04 -11.45 -7.42
CA ARG A 45 6.85 -11.99 -8.08
C ARG A 45 5.64 -11.10 -7.79
N PRO A 46 4.81 -10.78 -8.79
CA PRO A 46 3.54 -10.12 -8.57
C PRO A 46 2.65 -10.94 -7.64
N TYR A 47 1.83 -10.24 -6.88
CA TYR A 47 0.70 -10.80 -6.14
C TYR A 47 -0.43 -11.11 -7.11
N THR A 48 -1.06 -12.26 -6.92
CA THR A 48 -2.37 -12.54 -7.52
C THR A 48 -3.44 -11.96 -6.62
N VAL A 49 -4.36 -11.18 -7.19
CA VAL A 49 -5.51 -10.62 -6.47
C VAL A 49 -6.71 -11.50 -6.74
N THR A 50 -7.24 -12.15 -5.72
CA THR A 50 -8.49 -12.89 -5.82
C THR A 50 -9.62 -12.19 -5.07
N ALA A 51 -10.83 -12.31 -5.60
CA ALA A 51 -12.06 -11.74 -5.06
C ALA A 51 -13.22 -12.72 -5.31
N GLY A 52 -14.45 -12.25 -5.12
CA GLY A 52 -15.66 -13.07 -5.27
C GLY A 52 -15.96 -13.91 -4.03
N PRO A 53 -17.11 -14.63 -4.02
CA PRO A 53 -17.44 -15.57 -2.96
C PRO A 53 -16.34 -16.61 -2.77
N GLY A 54 -15.80 -16.71 -1.55
CA GLY A 54 -14.71 -17.64 -1.23
C GLY A 54 -13.35 -17.28 -1.84
N LEU A 55 -13.17 -16.06 -2.38
CA LEU A 55 -11.91 -15.58 -2.95
C LEU A 55 -11.37 -16.43 -4.10
N THR A 56 -12.26 -16.95 -4.95
CA THR A 56 -11.93 -17.89 -6.04
C THR A 56 -11.71 -17.21 -7.38
N GLU A 57 -12.23 -16.00 -7.59
CA GLU A 57 -12.13 -15.29 -8.87
C GLU A 57 -10.84 -14.47 -8.94
N CYS A 58 -10.07 -14.63 -10.02
CA CYS A 58 -8.91 -13.79 -10.27
C CYS A 58 -9.37 -12.39 -10.71
N ALA A 59 -9.16 -11.38 -9.87
CA ALA A 59 -9.44 -9.99 -10.19
C ALA A 59 -8.30 -9.34 -10.99
N GLY A 60 -7.07 -9.84 -10.85
CA GLY A 60 -5.91 -9.33 -11.57
C GLY A 60 -4.60 -9.64 -10.85
N GLN A 61 -3.55 -8.93 -11.21
CA GLN A 61 -2.24 -9.05 -10.60
C GLN A 61 -1.67 -7.67 -10.27
N VAL A 62 -0.86 -7.62 -9.21
CA VAL A 62 -0.23 -6.37 -8.77
C VAL A 62 1.17 -6.65 -8.28
N ASP A 63 2.10 -5.75 -8.55
CA ASP A 63 3.37 -5.69 -7.84
C ASP A 63 3.47 -4.34 -7.11
N GLU A 64 4.63 -4.02 -6.57
CA GLU A 64 4.84 -2.77 -5.85
C GLU A 64 4.85 -1.52 -6.76
N TRP A 65 4.73 -1.64 -8.08
CA TRP A 65 4.83 -0.51 -9.01
C TRP A 65 3.71 -0.48 -10.04
N LYS A 66 3.00 -1.57 -10.28
CA LYS A 66 2.08 -1.76 -11.39
C LYS A 66 0.90 -2.65 -10.98
N ALA A 67 -0.19 -2.47 -11.71
CA ALA A 67 -1.34 -3.35 -11.64
C ALA A 67 -1.79 -3.77 -13.03
N TRP A 68 -2.27 -5.00 -13.14
CA TRP A 68 -2.75 -5.62 -14.36
C TRP A 68 -4.10 -6.27 -14.14
N LEU A 69 -4.93 -6.25 -15.19
CA LEU A 69 -6.14 -7.06 -15.30
C LEU A 69 -5.81 -8.56 -15.46
N PRO A 70 -6.80 -9.46 -15.35
CA PRO A 70 -6.58 -10.91 -15.47
C PRO A 70 -5.99 -11.33 -16.81
N ASP A 71 -6.31 -10.59 -17.88
CA ASP A 71 -5.79 -10.76 -19.24
C ASP A 71 -4.38 -10.18 -19.46
N ARG A 72 -3.73 -9.70 -18.38
CA ARG A 72 -2.43 -9.01 -18.37
C ARG A 72 -2.43 -7.61 -18.99
N THR A 73 -3.59 -7.03 -19.27
CA THR A 73 -3.68 -5.61 -19.65
C THR A 73 -3.21 -4.73 -18.50
N LEU A 74 -2.23 -3.87 -18.75
CA LEU A 74 -1.69 -2.94 -17.75
C LEU A 74 -2.75 -1.87 -17.44
N LEU A 75 -3.03 -1.67 -16.14
CA LEU A 75 -3.94 -0.62 -15.66
C LEU A 75 -3.23 0.69 -15.40
N GLY A 76 -1.99 0.61 -14.91
CA GLY A 76 -1.23 1.80 -14.54
C GLY A 76 -0.02 1.51 -13.66
N THR A 77 0.58 2.59 -13.15
CA THR A 77 1.81 2.56 -12.37
C THR A 77 1.74 3.40 -11.10
N VAL A 78 2.58 3.06 -10.13
CA VAL A 78 2.82 3.78 -8.89
C VAL A 78 4.32 4.05 -8.75
N GLU A 79 4.66 5.30 -8.55
CA GLU A 79 6.04 5.74 -8.40
C GLU A 79 6.23 6.61 -7.17
N ARG A 80 7.42 6.51 -6.58
CA ARG A 80 7.88 7.38 -5.51
C ARG A 80 9.26 7.90 -5.86
N SER A 81 9.40 9.21 -5.97
CA SER A 81 10.72 9.86 -6.06
C SER A 81 11.06 10.50 -4.72
N ARG A 82 12.19 10.07 -4.14
CA ARG A 82 12.74 10.69 -2.93
C ARG A 82 13.27 12.07 -3.29
N ARG A 83 12.91 13.07 -2.49
CA ARG A 83 13.46 14.42 -2.62
C ARG A 83 14.41 14.70 -1.48
N THR A 84 15.59 15.23 -1.83
CA THR A 84 16.61 15.67 -0.86
C THR A 84 16.02 16.69 0.10
N ASN A 85 15.23 17.64 -0.45
CA ASN A 85 14.53 18.66 0.31
C ASN A 85 13.00 18.51 0.12
N GLY A 86 12.26 18.47 1.23
CA GLY A 86 10.80 18.37 1.25
C GLY A 86 10.23 16.94 1.24
N ALA A 87 8.91 16.84 1.06
CA ALA A 87 8.22 15.56 1.02
C ALA A 87 8.54 14.76 -0.25
N ASP A 88 8.54 13.43 -0.13
CA ASP A 88 8.67 12.55 -1.29
C ASP A 88 7.50 12.79 -2.25
N ARG A 89 7.80 12.79 -3.55
CA ARG A 89 6.75 12.88 -4.56
C ARG A 89 6.22 11.49 -4.84
N TRP A 90 4.91 11.35 -4.73
CA TRP A 90 4.18 10.16 -5.11
C TRP A 90 3.39 10.41 -6.37
N THR A 91 3.44 9.45 -7.28
CA THR A 91 2.75 9.50 -8.55
C THR A 91 1.92 8.22 -8.70
N PHE A 92 0.65 8.37 -9.04
CA PHE A 92 -0.27 7.28 -9.34
C PHE A 92 -0.82 7.55 -10.74
N ALA A 93 -0.41 6.77 -11.74
CA ALA A 93 -0.80 6.99 -13.13
C ALA A 93 -1.68 5.82 -13.60
N GLN A 94 -2.92 6.11 -13.98
CA GLN A 94 -3.86 5.13 -14.52
C GLN A 94 -4.19 5.50 -15.96
N HIS A 95 -4.23 4.51 -16.87
CA HIS A 95 -4.39 4.79 -18.31
C HIS A 95 -5.63 5.64 -18.64
N ASP A 96 -6.78 5.36 -18.05
CA ASP A 96 -8.05 6.05 -18.37
C ASP A 96 -8.38 7.26 -17.48
N LEU A 97 -7.53 7.55 -16.48
CA LEU A 97 -7.77 8.64 -15.52
C LEU A 97 -6.64 9.68 -15.52
N GLY A 98 -5.47 9.32 -16.04
CA GLY A 98 -4.25 10.13 -16.00
C GLY A 98 -3.51 10.03 -14.67
N GLU A 99 -2.69 11.05 -14.38
CA GLU A 99 -1.83 11.11 -13.21
C GLU A 99 -2.55 11.76 -12.01
N LEU A 100 -2.48 11.11 -10.85
CA LEU A 100 -2.80 11.65 -9.55
C LEU A 100 -1.52 11.89 -8.75
N ALA A 101 -1.36 13.08 -8.21
CA ALA A 101 -0.23 13.43 -7.36
C ALA A 101 -0.56 13.11 -5.90
N GLY A 102 0.29 12.31 -5.26
CA GLY A 102 0.19 11.98 -3.84
C GLY A 102 0.91 13.02 -2.99
N ALA A 103 0.20 13.56 -2.00
CA ALA A 103 0.73 14.52 -1.03
C ALA A 103 0.46 14.06 0.41
N PRO A 104 1.39 14.29 1.35
CA PRO A 104 1.13 14.13 2.78
C PRO A 104 -0.09 14.95 3.24
N ALA A 105 -1.04 14.30 3.89
CA ALA A 105 -2.20 14.94 4.50
C ALA A 105 -2.18 14.76 6.04
N GLY A 106 -2.70 15.74 6.78
CA GLY A 106 -2.72 15.74 8.25
C GLY A 106 -1.44 16.25 8.92
N ALA A 107 -1.58 16.75 10.16
CA ALA A 107 -0.51 17.41 10.91
C ALA A 107 0.69 16.49 11.20
N GLY A 108 0.46 15.22 11.55
CA GLY A 108 1.53 14.24 11.81
C GLY A 108 2.38 13.93 10.57
N SER A 109 1.76 13.86 9.40
CA SER A 109 2.46 13.63 8.12
C SER A 109 3.29 14.86 7.71
N ARG A 110 2.78 16.08 7.96
CA ARG A 110 3.49 17.34 7.69
C ARG A 110 4.72 17.54 8.58
N LEU A 111 4.64 17.21 9.87
CA LEU A 111 5.75 17.34 10.82
C LEU A 111 6.98 16.53 10.41
N ARG A 112 6.78 15.37 9.78
CA ARG A 112 7.88 14.51 9.29
C ARG A 112 8.62 15.09 8.07
N HIS A 113 7.95 15.94 7.29
CA HIS A 113 8.47 16.49 6.04
C HIS A 113 8.94 17.94 6.14
N ALA A 114 8.66 18.62 7.27
CA ALA A 114 8.89 20.06 7.43
C ALA A 114 10.09 20.43 8.35
N SER A 115 10.90 19.48 8.84
CA SER A 115 11.92 19.78 9.86
C SER A 115 13.33 19.27 9.53
N PRO A 116 14.41 20.01 9.90
CA PRO A 116 15.81 19.54 9.87
C PRO A 116 16.07 18.28 10.69
N LEU A 117 15.10 17.87 11.53
CA LEU A 117 15.15 16.67 12.36
C LEU A 117 14.99 15.36 11.57
N ARG A 118 14.89 15.39 10.24
CA ARG A 118 14.81 14.19 9.37
C ARG A 118 15.92 13.18 9.68
N MET A 119 17.10 13.65 10.10
CA MET A 119 18.23 12.80 10.53
C MET A 119 18.08 12.21 11.94
N ALA A 120 17.40 12.88 12.86
CA ALA A 120 17.17 12.39 14.22
C ALA A 120 16.05 11.32 14.30
N PHE A 121 15.16 11.30 13.29
CA PHE A 121 14.02 10.39 13.20
C PHE A 121 14.25 9.16 12.30
N ASP A 122 15.48 8.97 11.80
CA ASP A 122 15.86 7.80 10.97
C ASP A 122 16.06 6.52 11.80
N ALA A 123 15.95 6.60 13.13
CA ALA A 123 15.84 5.41 13.97
C ALA A 123 14.50 4.72 13.66
N ALA A 124 14.58 3.53 13.04
CA ALA A 124 13.45 2.67 12.64
C ALA A 124 12.35 2.48 13.71
N GLN A 125 12.64 2.78 14.98
CA GLN A 125 11.71 2.73 16.11
C GLN A 125 10.64 3.84 16.13
N VAL A 126 10.88 5.04 15.56
CA VAL A 126 9.91 6.16 15.63
C VAL A 126 8.83 6.08 14.53
N ASN A 127 9.06 5.30 13.47
CA ASN A 127 8.12 5.10 12.36
C ASN A 127 6.82 4.37 12.75
N ASN A 128 6.74 3.84 13.97
CA ASN A 128 5.56 3.15 14.48
C ASN A 128 4.59 4.08 15.24
N VAL A 129 5.00 5.32 15.54
CA VAL A 129 4.26 6.22 16.45
C VAL A 129 3.47 7.30 15.69
N LEU A 130 3.78 7.56 14.41
CA LEU A 130 3.10 8.61 13.64
C LEU A 130 2.21 8.02 12.55
N SER A 131 0.94 8.44 12.54
CA SER A 131 -0.01 8.07 11.49
C SER A 131 0.47 8.61 10.15
N HIS A 132 0.51 7.74 9.14
CA HIS A 132 0.76 8.17 7.78
C HIS A 132 -0.55 8.40 7.06
N ARG A 133 -0.67 9.51 6.35
CA ARG A 133 -1.82 9.77 5.47
C ARG A 133 -1.31 10.43 4.20
N LEU A 134 -1.67 9.84 3.06
CA LEU A 134 -1.38 10.31 1.71
C LEU A 134 -2.69 10.52 0.98
N ARG A 135 -2.83 11.70 0.37
CA ARG A 135 -3.96 12.01 -0.51
C ARG A 135 -3.49 12.11 -1.95
N PHE A 136 -4.09 11.32 -2.83
CA PHE A 136 -3.86 11.35 -4.26
C PHE A 136 -4.99 12.10 -4.94
N ARG A 137 -4.66 13.11 -5.74
CA ARG A 137 -5.65 13.92 -6.48
C ARG A 137 -5.05 14.54 -7.74
N SER A 138 -5.92 15.00 -8.63
CA SER A 138 -5.57 15.85 -9.78
C SER A 138 -6.66 16.90 -9.99
N ASN A 139 -6.49 17.80 -10.96
CA ASN A 139 -7.52 18.81 -11.27
C ASN A 139 -8.83 18.19 -11.80
N GLY A 140 -8.80 16.95 -12.30
CA GLY A 140 -9.96 16.25 -12.88
C GLY A 140 -10.46 15.07 -12.05
N SER A 141 -9.91 14.84 -10.86
CA SER A 141 -10.24 13.68 -10.02
C SER A 141 -9.98 13.97 -8.54
N GLU A 142 -11.00 13.72 -7.71
CA GLU A 142 -10.88 13.71 -6.24
C GLU A 142 -10.00 12.55 -5.73
N GLY A 143 -9.73 11.57 -6.59
CA GLY A 143 -8.79 10.49 -6.36
C GLY A 143 -9.12 9.61 -5.16
N PHE A 144 -8.12 9.32 -4.35
CA PHE A 144 -8.26 8.45 -3.18
C PHE A 144 -7.30 8.86 -2.07
N GLU A 145 -7.54 8.32 -0.89
CA GLU A 145 -6.73 8.51 0.28
C GLU A 145 -6.28 7.16 0.85
N LEU A 146 -5.03 7.15 1.32
CA LEU A 146 -4.41 6.03 2.01
C LEU A 146 -3.94 6.52 3.37
N SER A 147 -4.39 5.90 4.45
CA SER A 147 -3.85 6.08 5.79
C SER A 147 -3.29 4.78 6.36
N ARG A 148 -2.27 4.92 7.20
CA ARG A 148 -1.79 3.89 8.11
C ARG A 148 -1.96 4.43 9.53
N PRO A 149 -2.92 3.92 10.32
CA PRO A 149 -3.05 4.28 11.72
C PRO A 149 -1.79 3.89 12.51
N THR A 150 -1.58 4.56 13.64
CA THR A 150 -0.46 4.27 14.55
C THR A 150 -0.64 2.90 15.19
N GLY A 151 0.45 2.15 15.34
CA GLY A 151 0.44 0.86 16.05
C GLY A 151 1.29 -0.23 15.42
N ILE A 152 1.28 -1.40 16.07
CA ILE A 152 2.09 -2.57 15.71
C ILE A 152 1.49 -3.36 14.54
N ARG A 153 0.17 -3.22 14.31
CA ARG A 153 -0.53 -3.91 13.22
C ARG A 153 -0.38 -3.09 11.93
N SER A 154 0.18 -3.68 10.87
CA SER A 154 0.13 -3.07 9.54
C SER A 154 -1.25 -3.27 8.94
N ALA A 155 -2.16 -2.40 9.34
CA ALA A 155 -3.42 -2.13 8.67
C ALA A 155 -3.30 -0.80 7.93
N TYR A 156 -3.88 -0.76 6.73
CA TYR A 156 -4.01 0.41 5.91
C TYR A 156 -5.48 0.68 5.70
N GLU A 157 -5.91 1.91 5.90
CA GLU A 157 -7.26 2.37 5.59
C GLU A 157 -7.21 3.08 4.24
N VAL A 158 -8.17 2.75 3.38
CA VAL A 158 -8.27 3.34 2.05
C VAL A 158 -9.67 3.90 1.90
N THR A 159 -9.76 5.16 1.44
CA THR A 159 -11.01 5.77 1.03
C THR A 159 -10.89 6.28 -0.40
N VAL A 160 -11.74 5.77 -1.28
CA VAL A 160 -11.79 6.14 -2.70
C VAL A 160 -12.90 7.18 -2.89
N HIS A 161 -12.53 8.34 -3.43
CA HIS A 161 -13.45 9.46 -3.64
C HIS A 161 -13.88 9.60 -5.09
N ASP A 162 -13.05 9.16 -6.03
CA ASP A 162 -13.40 9.05 -7.44
C ASP A 162 -13.64 7.57 -7.81
N PRO A 163 -14.87 7.17 -8.19
CA PRO A 163 -15.19 5.78 -8.48
C PRO A 163 -14.42 5.22 -9.68
N ARG A 164 -13.83 6.07 -10.54
CA ARG A 164 -13.00 5.65 -11.69
C ARG A 164 -11.62 5.14 -11.28
N VAL A 165 -11.18 5.40 -10.05
CA VAL A 165 -9.88 4.92 -9.54
C VAL A 165 -9.92 3.40 -9.40
N SER A 166 -8.97 2.72 -10.04
CA SER A 166 -8.84 1.27 -9.95
C SER A 166 -8.38 0.83 -8.56
N ARG A 167 -9.14 -0.08 -7.95
CA ARG A 167 -8.78 -0.65 -6.64
C ARG A 167 -7.57 -1.57 -6.73
N LEU A 168 -7.38 -2.26 -7.86
CA LEU A 168 -6.15 -3.03 -8.10
C LEU A 168 -4.91 -2.13 -8.08
N LEU A 169 -4.95 -0.97 -8.74
CA LEU A 169 -3.81 -0.05 -8.73
C LEU A 169 -3.60 0.59 -7.34
N VAL A 170 -4.68 0.85 -6.60
CA VAL A 170 -4.59 1.27 -5.19
C VAL A 170 -3.90 0.19 -4.33
N LEU A 171 -4.20 -1.09 -4.55
CA LEU A 171 -3.51 -2.18 -3.86
C LEU A 171 -2.01 -2.25 -4.19
N SER A 172 -1.62 -1.99 -5.44
CA SER A 172 -0.20 -1.81 -5.80
C SER A 172 0.44 -0.66 -5.00
N CYS A 173 -0.27 0.46 -4.85
CA CYS A 173 0.20 1.59 -4.03
C CYS A 173 0.38 1.21 -2.55
N VAL A 174 -0.56 0.43 -1.98
CA VAL A 174 -0.43 -0.10 -0.63
C VAL A 174 0.79 -1.01 -0.50
N ALA A 175 1.03 -1.90 -1.47
CA ALA A 175 2.20 -2.77 -1.48
C ALA A 175 3.51 -1.97 -1.57
N HIS A 176 3.56 -0.93 -2.42
CA HIS A 176 4.70 -0.01 -2.52
C HIS A 176 4.99 0.66 -1.17
N PHE A 177 3.94 1.22 -0.55
CA PHE A 177 4.06 1.91 0.72
C PHE A 177 4.52 0.95 1.82
N ASN A 178 3.96 -0.25 1.88
CA ASN A 178 4.35 -1.29 2.82
C ASN A 178 5.82 -1.67 2.69
N ARG A 179 6.31 -1.83 1.45
CA ARG A 179 7.69 -2.27 1.19
C ARG A 179 8.73 -1.20 1.46
N TYR A 180 8.47 0.04 1.05
CA TYR A 180 9.51 1.08 0.96
C TYR A 180 9.36 2.22 1.98
N VAL A 181 8.24 2.32 2.70
CA VAL A 181 7.94 3.45 3.58
C VAL A 181 7.63 2.98 5.00
N ALA A 182 6.77 1.98 5.12
CA ALA A 182 6.36 1.46 6.41
C ALA A 182 7.50 0.64 7.04
N SER A 183 7.72 0.85 8.34
CA SER A 183 8.41 -0.13 9.17
C SER A 183 7.35 -1.05 9.77
N ASP A 184 7.51 -2.37 9.63
CA ASP A 184 6.70 -3.36 10.32
C ASP A 184 7.62 -4.24 11.18
N PRO A 185 7.53 -4.19 12.52
CA PRO A 185 8.37 -5.01 13.38
C PRO A 185 8.17 -6.52 13.17
N ARG A 186 7.00 -6.95 12.67
CA ARG A 186 6.74 -8.35 12.32
C ARG A 186 7.56 -8.81 11.11
N LYS A 187 7.84 -7.89 10.18
CA LYS A 187 8.74 -8.14 9.06
C LYS A 187 10.15 -8.44 9.59
N ASN A 188 10.65 -7.59 10.50
CA ASN A 188 11.95 -7.78 11.15
C ASN A 188 12.01 -9.10 11.94
N LEU A 189 10.93 -9.46 12.64
CA LEU A 189 10.86 -10.72 13.39
C LEU A 189 10.92 -11.94 12.45
N VAL A 190 10.17 -11.91 11.35
CA VAL A 190 10.22 -12.99 10.35
C VAL A 190 11.61 -13.09 9.74
N ASP A 191 12.29 -11.97 9.47
CA ASP A 191 13.67 -11.99 8.97
C ASP A 191 14.66 -12.60 9.96
N LEU A 192 14.60 -12.18 11.22
CA LEU A 192 15.45 -12.73 12.30
C LEU A 192 15.30 -14.25 12.42
N VAL A 193 14.07 -14.76 12.31
CA VAL A 193 13.80 -16.20 12.44
C VAL A 193 14.11 -16.96 11.14
N SER A 194 13.94 -16.32 9.99
CA SER A 194 14.08 -16.99 8.68
C SER A 194 15.50 -16.94 8.13
N ASN A 195 16.31 -15.96 8.55
CA ASN A 195 17.67 -15.75 8.10
C ASN A 195 18.53 -15.08 9.20
N PRO A 196 18.93 -15.84 10.25
CA PRO A 196 19.59 -15.30 11.44
C PRO A 196 21.00 -14.72 11.20
N LEU A 197 21.53 -14.80 9.97
CA LEU A 197 22.86 -14.32 9.57
C LEU A 197 22.81 -13.03 8.72
N LYS A 198 21.63 -12.45 8.52
CA LYS A 198 21.45 -11.22 7.72
C LYS A 198 21.71 -10.00 8.63
N GLU A 199 22.99 -9.68 8.87
CA GLU A 199 23.45 -8.39 9.40
C GLU A 199 23.83 -7.42 8.26
#